data_AF-A0A7G2C4U5-F1
#
_entry.id   AF-A0A7G2C4U5-F1
#
_cell.length_a   1.000
_cell.length_b   1.000
_cell.length_c   1.000
_cell.angle_alpha   90.00
_cell.angle_beta   90.00
_cell.angle_gamma   90.00
#
_symmetry.space_group_name_H-M   'P 1'
#
loop_
_entity.id
_entity.type
_entity.pdbx_description
1 polymer ?
#
loop_
_entity_poly.entity_id
_entity_poly.type
_entity_poly.pdbx_seq_one_letter_code
_entity_poly.pdbx_strand_id
1 'polypeptide(L)'
;MSLSTDKKACVTHIPRCSAHNADGTCQTCNTGASLSNDKKACVTTIPGCTSHNADGTCQTCGTGTLSNDKKACGTNIPGCSSYNNDGTCKECSTGNIFSDDKKACVTTIPGCSSHNADGTCQTCNTGTLSNDKKACVTTIPGCSSHNADGTCQTCGTGTLSNDKKACGTNIPGCSSYNNDGTCKECSTGKVFSYDKTACVTKIPGCDLHNTDGTCKNCTANLVLSANSTACTERLDKKEEAAKEKSGFPWWAILIIVLGSLLVIVLIVVLICCLCRRKNKEKQSTAAQSRKGSTLSKSTSSRSSGRSGSSGSFSSRSSSSSSRSSSSRSSRASSRSSSSRSSSSRRSGSSVSFTE
;
A
#
# COMPACT_ATOMS: atom_id res chain seq x y z
N MET A 1 12.81 69.76 -47.96
CA MET A 1 14.20 69.76 -47.46
C MET A 1 14.19 70.38 -46.07
N SER A 2 15.14 70.03 -45.22
CA SER A 2 15.34 70.61 -43.89
C SER A 2 16.72 71.29 -43.83
N LEU A 3 16.91 72.29 -42.97
CA LEU A 3 18.23 72.91 -42.77
C LEU A 3 19.01 72.14 -41.70
N SER A 4 20.30 71.88 -41.92
CA SER A 4 21.18 71.24 -40.94
C SER A 4 21.37 72.11 -39.68
N THR A 5 21.71 71.50 -38.54
CA THR A 5 21.93 72.20 -37.26
C THR A 5 23.04 73.27 -37.34
N ASP A 6 24.05 73.06 -38.19
CA ASP A 6 25.13 74.03 -38.45
C ASP A 6 24.78 75.11 -39.50
N LYS A 7 23.57 75.03 -40.10
CA LYS A 7 23.03 75.91 -41.14
C LYS A 7 23.82 75.96 -42.45
N LYS A 8 24.69 74.98 -42.72
CA LYS A 8 25.53 74.94 -43.93
C LYS A 8 24.95 74.12 -45.07
N ALA A 9 23.97 73.25 -44.82
CA ALA A 9 23.41 72.36 -45.83
C ALA A 9 21.88 72.25 -45.75
N CYS A 10 21.23 72.17 -46.91
CA CYS A 10 19.86 71.70 -47.04
C CYS A 10 19.87 70.18 -47.22
N VAL A 11 19.28 69.46 -46.27
CA VAL A 11 19.24 67.99 -46.24
C VAL A 11 17.86 67.44 -46.59
N THR A 12 17.79 66.14 -46.88
CA THR A 12 16.52 65.41 -47.03
C THR A 12 15.69 65.49 -45.76
N HIS A 13 14.39 65.73 -45.89
CA HIS A 13 13.50 65.84 -44.73
C HIS A 13 13.23 64.45 -44.14
N ILE A 14 13.77 64.20 -42.94
CA ILE A 14 13.43 63.02 -42.12
C ILE A 14 12.18 63.34 -41.29
N PRO A 15 11.05 62.61 -41.45
CA PRO A 15 9.86 62.80 -40.63
C PRO A 15 10.15 62.64 -39.13
N ARG A 16 9.51 63.46 -38.29
CA ARG A 16 9.64 63.47 -36.82
C ARG A 16 11.06 63.75 -36.29
N CYS A 17 11.97 64.25 -37.13
CA CYS A 17 13.30 64.70 -36.72
C CYS A 17 13.27 66.21 -36.36
N SER A 18 13.76 66.56 -35.17
CA SER A 18 13.81 67.95 -34.67
C SER A 18 15.11 68.67 -34.98
N ALA A 19 16.21 67.93 -35.20
CA ALA A 19 17.52 68.48 -35.56
C ALA A 19 18.27 67.52 -36.50
N HIS A 20 18.91 68.03 -37.55
CA HIS A 20 19.55 67.24 -38.61
C HIS A 20 21.06 67.52 -38.69
N ASN A 21 21.86 66.45 -38.80
CA ASN A 21 23.30 66.55 -39.03
C ASN A 21 23.60 67.00 -40.47
N ALA A 22 24.82 67.51 -40.70
CA ALA A 22 25.26 67.96 -42.03
C ALA A 22 25.41 66.82 -43.06
N ASP A 23 25.52 65.56 -42.60
CA ASP A 23 25.55 64.35 -43.44
C ASP A 23 24.15 63.87 -43.88
N GLY A 24 23.09 64.57 -43.47
CA GLY A 24 21.71 64.21 -43.76
C GLY A 24 21.09 63.18 -42.82
N THR A 25 21.80 62.73 -41.77
CA THR A 25 21.21 61.92 -40.70
C THR A 25 20.44 62.79 -39.69
N CYS A 26 19.55 62.17 -38.91
CA CYS A 26 18.89 62.84 -37.81
C CYS A 26 19.78 62.86 -36.56
N GLN A 27 19.84 64.03 -35.91
CA GLN A 27 20.56 64.24 -34.65
C GLN A 27 19.64 64.00 -33.45
N THR A 28 18.42 64.54 -33.49
CA THR A 28 17.44 64.50 -32.40
C THR A 28 16.04 64.30 -32.96
N CYS A 29 15.23 63.46 -32.31
CA CYS A 29 13.84 63.22 -32.68
C CYS A 29 12.85 64.10 -31.90
N ASN A 30 11.63 64.24 -32.41
CA ASN A 30 10.50 64.83 -31.70
C ASN A 30 10.08 63.93 -30.52
N THR A 31 9.44 64.51 -29.51
CA THR A 31 8.89 63.80 -28.34
C THR A 31 8.04 62.59 -28.76
N GLY A 32 8.26 61.44 -28.12
CA GLY A 32 7.58 60.18 -28.43
C GLY A 32 8.09 59.47 -29.71
N ALA A 33 9.22 59.91 -30.26
CA ALA A 33 9.96 59.17 -31.28
C ALA A 33 11.40 58.88 -30.82
N SER A 34 11.91 57.72 -31.23
CA SER A 34 13.26 57.23 -30.97
C SER A 34 14.08 57.27 -32.26
N LEU A 35 15.37 57.59 -32.14
CA LEU A 35 16.31 57.58 -33.26
C LEU A 35 16.66 56.14 -33.63
N SER A 36 16.55 55.79 -34.91
CA SER A 36 16.99 54.48 -35.41
C SER A 36 18.51 54.31 -35.29
N ASN A 37 18.97 53.06 -35.23
CA ASN A 37 20.40 52.74 -35.07
C ASN A 37 21.30 53.27 -36.20
N ASP A 38 20.76 53.39 -37.42
CA ASP A 38 21.45 54.00 -38.58
C ASP A 38 21.33 55.53 -38.63
N LYS A 39 20.59 56.12 -37.68
CA LYS A 39 20.26 57.56 -37.55
C LYS A 39 19.47 58.15 -38.73
N LYS A 40 18.89 57.33 -39.62
CA LYS A 40 18.17 57.82 -40.82
C LYS A 40 16.67 57.97 -40.63
N ALA A 41 16.11 57.48 -39.52
CA ALA A 41 14.69 57.60 -39.21
C ALA A 41 14.44 57.96 -37.74
N CYS A 42 13.37 58.72 -37.49
CA CYS A 42 12.77 58.89 -36.17
C CYS A 42 11.47 58.08 -36.13
N VAL A 43 11.51 56.94 -35.45
CA VAL A 43 10.41 55.97 -35.40
C VAL A 43 9.65 56.07 -34.09
N THR A 44 8.41 55.56 -34.05
CA THR A 44 7.60 55.56 -32.82
C THR A 44 8.33 54.82 -31.68
N THR A 45 8.43 55.42 -30.51
CA THR A 45 9.08 54.80 -29.36
C THR A 45 8.30 53.57 -28.89
N ILE A 46 8.87 52.38 -29.09
CA ILE A 46 8.40 51.12 -28.49
C ILE A 46 8.85 51.09 -27.00
N PRO A 47 7.93 50.98 -26.02
CA PRO A 47 8.28 50.87 -24.61
C PRO A 47 9.20 49.68 -24.32
N GLY A 48 10.19 49.86 -23.43
CA GLY A 48 11.17 48.83 -23.07
C GLY A 48 12.24 48.53 -24.14
N CYS A 49 12.11 49.08 -25.35
CA CYS A 49 13.11 48.92 -26.40
C CYS A 49 14.29 49.90 -26.24
N THR A 50 15.52 49.39 -26.30
CA THR A 50 16.76 50.20 -26.20
C THR A 50 17.33 50.61 -27.55
N SER A 51 16.91 49.98 -28.64
CA SER A 51 17.46 50.25 -29.98
C SER A 51 16.48 49.90 -31.09
N HIS A 52 16.23 50.81 -32.04
CA HIS A 52 15.20 50.68 -33.07
C HIS A 52 15.78 50.58 -34.48
N ASN A 53 15.12 49.80 -35.34
CA ASN A 53 15.38 49.72 -36.77
C ASN A 53 14.68 50.88 -37.51
N ALA A 54 15.15 51.21 -38.71
CA ALA A 54 14.56 52.27 -39.53
C ALA A 54 13.12 51.98 -40.02
N ASP A 55 12.69 50.72 -40.00
CA ASP A 55 11.32 50.28 -40.32
C ASP A 55 10.33 50.46 -39.14
N GLY A 56 10.81 50.93 -37.99
CA GLY A 56 10.02 51.11 -36.78
C GLY A 56 9.85 49.86 -35.91
N THR A 57 10.58 48.77 -36.20
CA THR A 57 10.69 47.63 -35.29
C THR A 57 11.77 47.85 -34.22
N CYS A 58 11.62 47.16 -33.09
CA CYS A 58 12.65 47.08 -32.06
C CYS A 58 13.73 46.05 -32.46
N GLN A 59 15.00 46.39 -32.28
CA GLN A 59 16.12 45.46 -32.47
C GLN A 59 16.53 44.80 -31.15
N THR A 60 16.53 45.55 -30.04
CA THR A 60 16.99 45.07 -28.73
C THR A 60 16.09 45.65 -27.63
N CYS A 61 15.66 44.79 -26.70
CA CYS A 61 14.95 45.20 -25.49
C CYS A 61 15.95 45.49 -24.37
N GLY A 62 15.68 46.50 -23.53
CA GLY A 62 16.50 46.81 -22.35
C GLY A 62 16.30 45.80 -21.23
N THR A 63 15.06 45.35 -21.06
CA THR A 63 14.68 44.21 -20.22
C THR A 63 13.66 43.36 -20.97
N GLY A 64 13.63 42.06 -20.69
CA GLY A 64 12.66 41.14 -21.30
C GLY A 64 13.06 40.63 -22.68
N THR A 65 12.07 40.24 -23.49
CA THR A 65 12.27 39.55 -24.78
C THR A 65 11.45 40.19 -25.90
N LEU A 66 12.00 40.19 -27.10
CA LEU A 66 11.40 40.78 -28.30
C LEU A 66 10.21 39.92 -28.80
N SER A 67 9.10 40.56 -29.14
CA SER A 67 7.94 39.90 -29.77
C SER A 67 8.27 39.33 -31.15
N ASN A 68 7.48 38.36 -31.62
CA ASN A 68 7.65 37.76 -32.95
C ASN A 68 7.61 38.78 -34.10
N ASP A 69 6.76 39.81 -34.01
CA ASP A 69 6.68 40.91 -34.98
C ASP A 69 7.67 42.05 -34.73
N LYS A 70 8.49 41.93 -33.67
CA LYS A 70 9.47 42.90 -33.20
C LYS A 70 8.89 44.27 -32.80
N LYS A 71 7.58 44.39 -32.53
CA LYS A 71 6.93 45.65 -32.16
C LYS A 71 6.69 45.84 -30.66
N ALA A 72 6.98 44.83 -29.85
CA ALA A 72 6.90 44.91 -28.39
C ALA A 72 8.11 44.25 -27.71
N CYS A 73 8.40 44.71 -26.50
CA CYS A 73 9.29 44.06 -25.55
C CYS A 73 8.44 43.48 -24.41
N GLY A 74 8.22 42.17 -24.42
CA GLY A 74 7.52 41.46 -23.35
C GLY A 74 8.44 41.21 -22.15
N THR A 75 7.88 40.97 -20.96
CA THR A 75 8.68 40.49 -19.83
C THR A 75 9.28 39.12 -20.15
N ASN A 76 10.46 38.81 -19.60
CA ASN A 76 11.06 37.48 -19.79
C ASN A 76 10.25 36.46 -19.00
N ILE A 77 9.43 35.66 -19.70
CA ILE A 77 8.61 34.60 -19.10
C ILE A 77 9.48 33.35 -19.04
N PRO A 78 9.84 32.84 -17.83
CA PRO A 78 10.68 31.66 -17.71
C PRO A 78 10.07 30.47 -18.46
N GLY A 79 10.92 29.75 -19.18
CA GLY A 79 10.47 28.56 -19.91
C GLY A 79 9.64 28.82 -21.17
N CYS A 80 9.53 30.07 -21.63
CA CYS A 80 8.93 30.45 -22.91
C CYS A 80 9.94 30.33 -24.07
N SER A 81 9.49 29.88 -25.25
CA SER A 81 10.31 29.77 -26.47
C SER A 81 9.98 30.82 -27.53
N SER A 82 8.74 31.31 -27.60
CA SER A 82 8.35 32.42 -28.50
C SER A 82 7.23 33.29 -27.94
N TYR A 83 7.14 34.55 -28.38
CA TYR A 83 6.29 35.58 -27.78
C TYR A 83 5.29 36.19 -28.77
N ASN A 84 4.05 36.38 -28.33
CA ASN A 84 3.01 37.09 -29.08
C ASN A 84 3.32 38.59 -29.20
N ASN A 85 2.58 39.29 -30.06
CA ASN A 85 2.77 40.72 -30.32
C ASN A 85 2.43 41.62 -29.12
N ASP A 86 1.68 41.09 -28.14
CA ASP A 86 1.38 41.74 -26.85
C ASP A 86 2.43 41.44 -25.76
N GLY A 87 3.46 40.65 -26.08
CA GLY A 87 4.50 40.22 -25.14
C GLY A 87 4.12 39.01 -24.27
N THR A 88 2.93 38.42 -24.43
CA THR A 88 2.57 37.15 -23.76
C THR A 88 3.34 35.98 -24.38
N CYS A 89 3.52 34.90 -23.63
CA CYS A 89 4.15 33.71 -24.19
C CYS A 89 3.22 33.03 -25.20
N LYS A 90 3.73 32.75 -26.41
CA LYS A 90 3.02 32.07 -27.50
C LYS A 90 3.25 30.56 -27.47
N GLU A 91 4.47 30.15 -27.12
CA GLU A 91 4.88 28.75 -27.11
C GLU A 91 5.88 28.53 -25.98
N CYS A 92 5.72 27.42 -25.25
CA CYS A 92 6.65 27.04 -24.20
C CYS A 92 7.84 26.25 -24.77
N SER A 93 8.98 26.34 -24.10
CA SER A 93 10.16 25.52 -24.39
C SER A 93 9.87 24.04 -24.16
N THR A 94 10.59 23.17 -24.88
CA THR A 94 10.44 21.71 -24.76
C THR A 94 10.55 21.24 -23.31
N GLY A 95 9.56 20.46 -22.86
CA GLY A 95 9.45 20.00 -21.46
C GLY A 95 8.61 20.90 -20.55
N ASN A 96 8.13 22.04 -21.05
CA ASN A 96 7.19 22.92 -20.38
C ASN A 96 5.84 22.97 -21.09
N ILE A 97 4.80 23.29 -20.34
CA ILE A 97 3.44 23.56 -20.83
C ILE A 97 2.92 24.87 -20.23
N PHE A 98 1.82 25.39 -20.76
CA PHE A 98 1.13 26.52 -20.14
C PHE A 98 0.51 26.11 -18.80
N SER A 99 0.56 27.02 -17.82
CA SER A 99 -0.34 27.00 -16.67
C SER A 99 -1.80 27.12 -17.11
N ASP A 100 -2.76 26.71 -16.27
CA ASP A 100 -4.19 26.74 -16.61
C ASP A 100 -4.70 28.16 -16.90
N ASP A 101 -4.10 29.18 -16.27
CA ASP A 101 -4.39 30.60 -16.51
C ASP A 101 -3.65 31.19 -17.73
N LYS A 102 -2.79 30.39 -18.39
CA LYS A 102 -1.97 30.70 -19.56
C LYS A 102 -0.96 31.84 -19.38
N LYS A 103 -0.62 32.20 -18.14
CA LYS A 103 0.33 33.30 -17.86
C LYS A 103 1.78 32.84 -17.68
N ALA A 104 2.01 31.56 -17.41
CA ALA A 104 3.34 31.00 -17.21
C ALA A 104 3.56 29.77 -18.09
N CYS A 105 4.83 29.53 -18.45
CA CYS A 105 5.29 28.23 -18.93
C CYS A 105 5.93 27.49 -17.75
N VAL A 106 5.38 26.33 -17.42
CA VAL A 106 5.75 25.54 -16.25
C VAL A 106 6.18 24.14 -16.64
N THR A 107 7.11 23.56 -15.88
CA THR A 107 7.66 22.23 -16.15
C THR A 107 6.56 21.17 -16.17
N THR A 108 6.55 20.31 -17.18
CA THR A 108 5.59 19.21 -17.27
C THR A 108 5.80 18.21 -16.12
N ILE A 109 4.88 18.19 -15.17
CA ILE A 109 4.79 17.14 -14.14
C ILE A 109 4.11 15.90 -14.75
N PRO A 110 4.79 14.73 -14.81
CA PRO A 110 4.20 13.50 -15.35
C PRO A 110 2.94 13.09 -14.57
N GLY A 111 1.91 12.66 -15.30
CA GLY A 111 0.64 12.24 -14.71
C GLY A 111 -0.26 13.37 -14.20
N CYS A 112 0.20 14.63 -14.20
CA CYS A 112 -0.62 15.79 -13.87
C CYS A 112 -1.53 16.22 -15.04
N SER A 113 -2.77 16.61 -14.74
CA SER A 113 -3.77 17.02 -15.75
C SER A 113 -3.92 18.53 -15.87
N SER A 114 -3.57 19.30 -14.84
CA SER A 114 -3.72 20.76 -14.79
C SER A 114 -2.69 21.39 -13.85
N HIS A 115 -2.12 22.54 -14.22
CA HIS A 115 -0.92 23.12 -13.58
C HIS A 115 -1.11 24.57 -13.16
N ASN A 116 -0.74 24.86 -11.92
CA ASN A 116 -0.74 26.21 -11.36
C ASN A 116 0.39 27.07 -11.95
N ALA A 117 0.25 28.39 -11.90
CA ALA A 117 1.26 29.34 -12.40
C ALA A 117 2.60 29.31 -11.62
N ASP A 118 2.64 28.71 -10.42
CA ASP A 118 3.86 28.47 -9.65
C ASP A 118 4.61 27.18 -10.07
N GLY A 119 4.06 26.44 -11.03
CA GLY A 119 4.58 25.17 -11.52
C GLY A 119 4.28 23.96 -10.65
N THR A 120 3.38 24.08 -9.67
CA THR A 120 2.80 22.91 -8.98
C THR A 120 1.67 22.29 -9.77
N CYS A 121 1.47 20.98 -9.58
CA CYS A 121 0.29 20.30 -10.07
C CYS A 121 -0.95 20.76 -9.28
N GLN A 122 -2.08 20.93 -9.97
CA GLN A 122 -3.36 21.18 -9.33
C GLN A 122 -4.19 19.89 -9.24
N THR A 123 -4.25 19.12 -10.33
CA THR A 123 -5.04 17.87 -10.41
C THR A 123 -4.25 16.78 -11.14
N CYS A 124 -4.38 15.52 -10.71
CA CYS A 124 -3.75 14.37 -11.34
C CYS A 124 -4.71 13.64 -12.28
N ASN A 125 -4.23 13.16 -13.44
CA ASN A 125 -4.99 12.27 -14.32
C ASN A 125 -5.35 10.95 -13.62
N THR A 126 -4.42 10.44 -12.82
CA THR A 126 -4.55 9.22 -12.01
C THR A 126 -3.71 9.36 -10.74
N GLY A 127 -4.17 8.79 -9.62
CA GLY A 127 -3.45 8.80 -8.36
C GLY A 127 -3.80 9.99 -7.46
N THR A 128 -2.89 10.36 -6.57
CA THR A 128 -3.00 11.51 -5.65
C THR A 128 -1.83 12.47 -5.84
N LEU A 129 -2.00 13.73 -5.44
CA LEU A 129 -0.87 14.67 -5.38
C LEU A 129 0.05 14.33 -4.20
N SER A 130 1.35 14.53 -4.38
CA SER A 130 2.31 14.64 -3.29
C SER A 130 2.03 15.89 -2.43
N ASN A 131 2.53 15.91 -1.18
CA ASN A 131 2.36 17.03 -0.26
C ASN A 131 2.95 18.35 -0.78
N ASP A 132 4.03 18.30 -1.55
CA ASP A 132 4.64 19.46 -2.20
C ASP A 132 3.97 19.81 -3.55
N LYS A 133 2.97 19.02 -3.97
CA LYS A 133 2.24 19.12 -5.25
C LYS A 133 3.12 19.04 -6.50
N LYS A 134 4.34 18.50 -6.40
CA LYS A 134 5.27 18.39 -7.55
C LYS A 134 5.26 17.02 -8.23
N ALA A 135 4.51 16.06 -7.71
CA ALA A 135 4.32 14.75 -8.32
C ALA A 135 2.86 14.28 -8.22
N CYS A 136 2.43 13.56 -9.25
CA CYS A 136 1.25 12.70 -9.20
C CYS A 136 1.71 11.27 -8.93
N VAL A 137 1.26 10.70 -7.83
CA VAL A 137 1.76 9.44 -7.29
C VAL A 137 0.65 8.42 -7.10
N THR A 138 0.99 7.14 -7.10
CA THR A 138 0.01 6.05 -6.93
C THR A 138 -0.68 6.14 -5.58
N THR A 139 -2.01 6.06 -5.57
CA THR A 139 -2.80 6.06 -4.34
C THR A 139 -2.48 4.85 -3.47
N ILE A 140 -1.77 5.05 -2.36
CA ILE A 140 -1.59 4.05 -1.31
C ILE A 140 -2.85 4.01 -0.43
N PRO A 141 -3.57 2.86 -0.32
CA PRO A 141 -4.75 2.75 0.54
C PRO A 141 -4.43 3.06 2.02
N GLY A 142 -5.33 3.78 2.69
CA GLY A 142 -5.16 4.21 4.08
C GLY A 142 -4.14 5.33 4.31
N CYS A 143 -3.40 5.74 3.28
CA CYS A 143 -2.49 6.87 3.35
C CYS A 143 -3.23 8.22 3.30
N SER A 144 -2.92 9.13 4.22
CA SER A 144 -3.48 10.50 4.25
C SER A 144 -2.61 11.50 3.51
N SER A 145 -1.30 11.26 3.34
CA SER A 145 -0.43 12.15 2.59
C SER A 145 0.81 11.46 2.02
N HIS A 146 1.27 11.90 0.85
CA HIS A 146 2.29 11.21 0.06
C HIS A 146 3.54 12.08 -0.19
N ASN A 147 4.70 11.45 -0.23
CA ASN A 147 5.96 12.04 -0.66
C ASN A 147 6.04 12.07 -2.21
N ALA A 148 6.90 12.92 -2.76
CA ALA A 148 7.11 13.03 -4.20
C ALA A 148 7.72 11.78 -4.86
N ASP A 149 8.34 10.88 -4.07
CA ASP A 149 8.85 9.57 -4.53
C ASP A 149 7.76 8.48 -4.61
N GLY A 150 6.51 8.82 -4.27
CA GLY A 150 5.37 7.91 -4.25
C GLY A 150 5.26 7.03 -3.01
N THR A 151 6.07 7.26 -1.98
CA THR A 151 5.86 6.65 -0.65
C THR A 151 4.82 7.42 0.16
N CYS A 152 4.18 6.73 1.11
CA CYS A 152 3.29 7.35 2.07
C CYS A 152 4.10 8.09 3.16
N GLN A 153 3.72 9.34 3.45
CA GLN A 153 4.32 10.13 4.53
C GLN A 153 3.56 9.94 5.84
N THR A 154 2.22 9.93 5.78
CA THR A 154 1.35 9.72 6.95
C THR A 154 0.17 8.84 6.59
N CYS A 155 -0.21 7.94 7.49
CA CYS A 155 -1.45 7.19 7.40
C CYS A 155 -2.63 8.01 7.95
N GLY A 156 -3.81 7.87 7.37
CA GLY A 156 -5.04 8.48 7.91
C GLY A 156 -5.53 7.75 9.15
N THR A 157 -5.41 6.43 9.14
CA THR A 157 -5.57 5.55 10.30
C THR A 157 -4.50 4.46 10.26
N GLY A 158 -4.18 3.86 11.41
CA GLY A 158 -3.22 2.77 11.47
C GLY A 158 -1.76 3.21 11.62
N THR A 159 -0.82 2.45 11.07
CA THR A 159 0.62 2.72 11.19
C THR A 159 1.35 2.48 9.88
N LEU A 160 2.35 3.31 9.62
CA LEU A 160 3.16 3.28 8.40
C LEU A 160 4.12 2.07 8.42
N SER A 161 4.11 1.30 7.34
CA SER A 161 5.07 0.21 7.08
C SER A 161 6.52 0.70 7.00
N ASN A 162 7.47 -0.20 7.26
CA ASN A 162 8.91 0.12 7.24
C ASN A 162 9.41 0.67 5.88
N ASP A 163 8.87 0.19 4.75
CA ASP A 163 9.20 0.69 3.41
C ASP A 163 8.34 1.88 2.96
N LYS A 164 7.41 2.31 3.82
CA LYS A 164 6.45 3.40 3.61
C LYS A 164 5.48 3.19 2.44
N LYS A 165 5.27 1.95 1.97
CA LYS A 165 4.38 1.67 0.81
C LYS A 165 2.98 1.17 1.18
N ALA A 166 2.76 0.87 2.46
CA ALA A 166 1.46 0.49 3.01
C ALA A 166 1.18 1.17 4.35
N CYS A 167 -0.12 1.36 4.63
CA CYS A 167 -0.64 1.70 5.95
C CYS A 167 -1.33 0.47 6.54
N GLY A 168 -0.69 -0.16 7.53
CA GLY A 168 -1.26 -1.29 8.26
C GLY A 168 -2.27 -0.84 9.30
N THR A 169 -3.17 -1.72 9.72
CA THR A 169 -4.00 -1.49 10.90
C THR A 169 -3.12 -1.29 12.15
N ASN A 170 -3.58 -0.48 13.11
CA ASN A 170 -2.84 -0.31 14.36
C ASN A 170 -2.95 -1.60 15.17
N ILE A 171 -1.85 -2.36 15.26
CA ILE A 171 -1.78 -3.62 16.01
C ILE A 171 -1.28 -3.30 17.42
N PRO A 172 -2.12 -3.46 18.47
CA PRO A 172 -1.76 -3.04 19.82
C PRO A 172 -0.46 -3.72 20.29
N GLY A 173 0.54 -2.93 20.67
CA GLY A 173 1.83 -3.45 21.12
C GLY A 173 2.80 -3.90 20.03
N CYS A 174 2.55 -3.55 18.77
CA CYS A 174 3.53 -3.69 17.70
C CYS A 174 4.60 -2.58 17.78
N SER A 175 5.87 -2.90 17.55
CA SER A 175 6.99 -1.93 17.46
C SER A 175 7.41 -1.63 16.03
N SER A 176 7.26 -2.57 15.09
CA SER A 176 7.57 -2.33 13.67
C SER A 176 6.70 -3.18 12.73
N TYR A 177 6.49 -2.71 11.50
CA TYR A 177 5.50 -3.27 10.56
C TYR A 177 6.14 -3.74 9.24
N ASN A 178 5.68 -4.87 8.71
CA ASN A 178 6.04 -5.37 7.40
C ASN A 178 5.44 -4.51 6.28
N ASN A 179 5.89 -4.74 5.04
CA ASN A 179 5.46 -4.00 3.85
C ASN A 179 3.99 -4.29 3.47
N ASP A 180 3.40 -5.39 3.99
CA ASP A 180 1.98 -5.73 3.87
C ASP A 180 1.12 -5.12 4.98
N GLY A 181 1.72 -4.36 5.91
CA GLY A 181 1.03 -3.79 7.07
C GLY A 181 0.84 -4.76 8.25
N THR A 182 1.31 -6.00 8.17
CA THR A 182 1.32 -6.92 9.33
C THR A 182 2.39 -6.51 10.35
N CYS A 183 2.21 -6.89 11.62
CA CYS A 183 3.21 -6.62 12.63
C CYS A 183 4.46 -7.49 12.40
N LYS A 184 5.63 -6.84 12.30
CA LYS A 184 6.93 -7.50 12.11
C LYS A 184 7.59 -7.84 13.45
N GLU A 185 7.43 -6.97 14.44
CA GLU A 185 8.05 -7.12 15.75
C GLU A 185 7.14 -6.51 16.82
N CYS A 186 7.04 -7.16 17.98
CA CYS A 186 6.30 -6.64 19.13
C CYS A 186 7.17 -5.72 19.99
N SER A 187 6.55 -4.78 20.70
CA SER A 187 7.23 -3.96 21.71
C SER A 187 7.85 -4.81 22.82
N THR A 188 8.88 -4.30 23.48
CA THR A 188 9.56 -4.96 24.61
C THR A 188 8.57 -5.51 25.64
N GLY A 189 8.72 -6.78 26.01
CA GLY A 189 7.82 -7.48 26.96
C GLY A 189 6.56 -8.08 26.33
N LYS A 190 6.36 -7.94 25.01
CA LYS A 190 5.23 -8.53 24.27
C LYS A 190 5.68 -9.62 23.30
N VAL A 191 4.74 -10.50 22.94
CA VAL A 191 4.89 -11.61 22.01
C VAL A 191 3.68 -11.67 21.08
N PHE A 192 3.83 -12.33 19.93
CA PHE A 192 2.72 -12.54 19.00
C PHE A 192 1.64 -13.46 19.61
N SER A 193 0.38 -13.16 19.34
CA SER A 193 -0.71 -14.13 19.46
C SER A 193 -0.50 -15.31 18.49
N TYR A 194 -1.14 -16.45 18.77
CA TYR A 194 -0.98 -17.68 17.98
C TYR A 194 -1.34 -17.53 16.49
N ASP A 195 -2.22 -16.58 16.17
CA ASP A 195 -2.68 -16.21 14.83
C ASP A 195 -1.92 -15.01 14.24
N LYS A 196 -0.98 -14.42 15.00
CA LYS A 196 -0.14 -13.26 14.65
C LYS A 196 -0.90 -11.95 14.38
N THR A 197 -2.15 -11.83 14.82
CA THR A 197 -2.95 -10.61 14.64
C THR A 197 -2.76 -9.58 15.76
N ALA A 198 -2.19 -9.96 16.90
CA ALA A 198 -1.96 -9.09 18.06
C ALA A 198 -0.57 -9.27 18.68
N CYS A 199 -0.08 -8.23 19.35
CA CYS A 199 1.10 -8.28 20.22
C CYS A 199 0.70 -8.14 21.69
N VAL A 200 0.71 -9.27 22.39
CA VAL A 200 0.16 -9.42 23.75
C VAL A 200 1.27 -9.56 24.78
N THR A 201 0.96 -9.25 26.04
CA THR A 201 1.95 -9.29 27.14
C THR A 201 2.48 -10.71 27.34
N LYS A 202 3.81 -10.85 27.45
CA LYS A 202 4.44 -12.16 27.65
C LYS A 202 4.10 -12.74 29.03
N ILE A 203 3.16 -13.69 29.07
CA ILE A 203 2.92 -14.52 30.26
C ILE A 203 4.10 -15.52 30.43
N PRO A 204 4.80 -15.53 31.59
CA PRO A 204 5.83 -16.53 31.87
C PRO A 204 5.28 -17.97 31.82
N GLY A 205 6.05 -18.88 31.25
CA GLY A 205 5.64 -20.30 31.13
C GLY A 205 4.53 -20.57 30.10
N CYS A 206 4.15 -19.59 29.28
CA CYS A 206 3.16 -19.76 28.23
C CYS A 206 3.82 -19.92 26.85
N ASP A 207 3.46 -20.96 26.11
CA ASP A 207 3.95 -21.26 24.75
C ASP A 207 3.18 -20.51 23.66
N LEU A 208 1.87 -20.38 23.84
CA LEU A 208 0.95 -19.78 22.85
C LEU A 208 -0.03 -18.85 23.55
N HIS A 209 -0.18 -17.64 23.04
CA HIS A 209 -1.09 -16.63 23.59
C HIS A 209 -2.28 -16.40 22.65
N ASN A 210 -3.45 -16.16 23.22
CA ASN A 210 -4.64 -15.72 22.50
C ASN A 210 -4.55 -14.22 22.17
N THR A 211 -5.44 -13.74 21.30
CA THR A 211 -5.51 -12.33 20.86
C THR A 211 -5.98 -11.37 21.96
N ASP A 212 -6.72 -11.86 22.96
CA ASP A 212 -7.10 -11.15 24.16
C ASP A 212 -5.96 -11.03 25.20
N GLY A 213 -4.83 -11.69 24.95
CA GLY A 213 -3.67 -11.74 25.84
C GLY A 213 -3.73 -12.81 26.92
N THR A 214 -4.73 -13.69 26.94
CA THR A 214 -4.72 -14.90 27.76
C THR A 214 -3.74 -15.94 27.22
N CYS A 215 -3.29 -16.85 28.08
CA CYS A 215 -2.52 -18.00 27.65
C CYS A 215 -3.43 -19.08 27.06
N LYS A 216 -3.02 -19.65 25.92
CA LYS A 216 -3.70 -20.74 25.21
C LYS A 216 -3.09 -22.11 25.54
N ASN A 217 -1.77 -22.17 25.65
CA ASN A 217 -1.05 -23.38 26.04
C ASN A 217 0.18 -23.04 26.89
N CYS A 218 0.42 -23.81 27.94
CA CYS A 218 1.60 -23.65 28.79
C CYS A 218 2.75 -24.54 28.34
N THR A 219 3.99 -24.12 28.66
CA THR A 219 5.19 -24.96 28.56
C THR A 219 5.01 -26.25 29.36
N ALA A 220 5.69 -27.32 28.95
CA ALA A 220 5.66 -28.61 29.62
C ALA A 220 5.86 -28.49 31.15
N ASN A 221 5.07 -29.27 31.91
CA ASN A 221 4.98 -29.31 33.38
C ASN A 221 4.22 -28.16 34.08
N LEU A 222 3.73 -27.16 33.33
CA LEU A 222 2.82 -26.14 33.86
C LEU A 222 1.36 -26.42 33.48
N VAL A 223 0.43 -25.93 34.30
CA VAL A 223 -1.02 -25.98 34.10
C VAL A 223 -1.56 -24.56 33.93
N LEU A 224 -2.56 -24.42 33.06
CA LEU A 224 -3.29 -23.18 32.88
C LEU A 224 -4.10 -22.83 34.14
N SER A 225 -3.91 -21.62 34.66
CA SER A 225 -4.75 -21.07 35.73
C SER A 225 -6.22 -20.99 35.30
N ALA A 226 -7.17 -21.07 36.24
CA ALA A 226 -8.60 -21.05 35.95
C ALA A 226 -9.09 -19.80 35.18
N ASN A 227 -8.35 -18.69 35.28
CA ASN A 227 -8.62 -17.45 34.56
C ASN A 227 -7.78 -17.29 33.27
N SER A 228 -6.98 -18.30 32.89
CA SER A 228 -6.06 -18.30 31.74
C SER A 228 -5.00 -17.20 31.70
N THR A 229 -4.73 -16.47 32.80
CA THR A 229 -3.73 -15.38 32.82
C THR A 229 -2.34 -15.81 33.32
N ALA A 230 -2.18 -17.06 33.74
CA ALA A 230 -0.93 -17.58 34.30
C ALA A 230 -0.78 -19.08 34.01
N CYS A 231 0.47 -19.51 33.89
CA CYS A 231 0.88 -20.91 33.89
C CYS A 231 1.57 -21.21 35.21
N THR A 232 0.93 -22.00 36.07
CA THR A 232 1.47 -22.41 37.37
C THR A 232 1.97 -23.83 37.29
N GLU A 233 2.97 -24.23 38.08
CA GLU A 233 3.35 -25.64 38.16
C GLU A 233 2.14 -26.50 38.53
N ARG A 234 2.19 -27.80 38.16
CA ARG A 234 1.42 -28.76 38.92
C ARG A 234 1.90 -28.71 40.36
N LEU A 235 1.15 -27.99 41.19
CA LEU A 235 0.87 -28.46 42.53
C LEU A 235 0.15 -29.81 42.36
N ASP A 236 0.96 -30.84 42.09
CA ASP A 236 0.71 -32.19 42.54
C ASP A 236 0.57 -32.07 44.05
N LYS A 237 -0.65 -31.75 44.46
CA LYS A 237 -1.12 -32.06 45.78
C LYS A 237 -0.82 -33.55 46.01
N LYS A 238 0.24 -33.78 46.76
CA LYS A 238 0.17 -34.68 47.90
C LYS A 238 -0.82 -34.08 48.91
N GLU A 239 -2.10 -33.86 48.60
CA GLU A 239 -3.09 -34.93 48.74
C GLU A 239 -2.41 -36.30 48.77
N GLU A 240 -2.03 -36.67 49.99
CA GLU A 240 -2.30 -38.01 50.45
C GLU A 240 -3.76 -38.32 50.13
N ALA A 241 -3.99 -38.72 48.88
CA ALA A 241 -5.20 -39.40 48.49
C ALA A 241 -5.21 -40.62 49.41
N ALA A 242 -6.03 -40.52 50.46
CA ALA A 242 -6.38 -41.61 51.33
C ALA A 242 -6.86 -42.71 50.39
N LYS A 243 -5.93 -43.62 50.07
CA LYS A 243 -6.16 -44.69 49.13
C LYS A 243 -6.99 -45.68 49.90
N GLU A 244 -8.28 -45.37 49.99
CA GLU A 244 -9.35 -46.31 50.29
C GLU A 244 -9.18 -47.44 49.29
N LYS A 245 -8.33 -48.39 49.68
CA LYS A 245 -8.37 -49.74 49.18
C LYS A 245 -9.74 -50.22 49.63
N SER A 246 -10.72 -50.09 48.74
CA SER A 246 -11.91 -50.94 48.69
C SER A 246 -11.41 -52.37 48.42
N GLY A 247 -10.71 -52.92 49.40
CA GLY A 247 -10.26 -54.29 49.47
C GLY A 247 -11.51 -55.13 49.53
N PHE A 248 -11.94 -55.61 48.38
CA PHE A 248 -13.09 -56.49 48.23
C PHE A 248 -12.97 -57.58 49.30
N PRO A 249 -13.92 -57.69 50.25
CA PRO A 249 -13.65 -58.44 51.46
C PRO A 249 -13.27 -59.89 51.13
N TRP A 250 -12.20 -60.41 51.71
CA TRP A 250 -11.73 -61.76 51.37
C TRP A 250 -12.79 -62.83 51.65
N TRP A 251 -13.64 -62.60 52.66
CA TRP A 251 -14.82 -63.42 52.94
C TRP A 251 -15.89 -63.38 51.84
N ALA A 252 -16.03 -62.27 51.09
CA ALA A 252 -16.94 -62.19 49.95
C ALA A 252 -16.46 -63.06 48.78
N ILE A 253 -15.14 -63.13 48.53
CA ILE A 253 -14.56 -64.05 47.54
C ILE A 253 -14.83 -65.50 47.96
N LEU A 254 -14.66 -65.83 49.24
CA LEU A 254 -14.94 -67.16 49.78
C LEU A 254 -16.43 -67.55 49.62
N ILE A 255 -17.37 -66.64 49.87
CA ILE A 255 -18.81 -66.85 49.64
C ILE A 255 -19.11 -67.05 48.14
N ILE A 256 -18.50 -66.28 47.24
CA ILE A 256 -18.70 -66.44 45.79
C ILE A 256 -18.23 -67.81 45.30
N VAL A 257 -17.09 -68.30 45.80
CA VAL A 257 -16.56 -69.63 45.48
C VAL A 257 -17.48 -70.74 46.02
N LEU A 258 -17.87 -70.67 47.29
CA LEU A 258 -18.78 -71.66 47.92
C LEU A 258 -20.17 -71.69 47.25
N GLY A 259 -20.73 -70.51 46.96
CA GLY A 259 -22.02 -70.38 46.25
C GLY A 259 -21.95 -70.96 44.84
N SER A 260 -20.87 -70.65 44.11
CA SER A 260 -20.64 -71.19 42.77
C SER A 260 -20.49 -72.72 42.78
N LEU A 261 -19.82 -73.28 43.78
CA LEU A 261 -19.66 -74.73 43.96
C LEU A 261 -21.01 -75.43 44.21
N LEU A 262 -21.87 -74.86 45.07
CA LEU A 262 -23.23 -75.36 45.28
C LEU A 262 -24.11 -75.26 44.03
N VAL A 263 -24.04 -74.16 43.28
CA VAL A 263 -24.79 -73.98 42.02
C VAL A 263 -24.30 -74.98 40.96
N ILE A 264 -23.00 -75.22 40.84
CA ILE A 264 -22.45 -76.24 39.93
C ILE A 264 -22.95 -77.64 40.30
N VAL A 265 -22.96 -78.00 41.59
CA VAL A 265 -23.51 -79.29 42.05
C VAL A 265 -25.00 -79.42 41.73
N LEU A 266 -25.80 -78.36 41.95
CA LEU A 266 -27.22 -78.36 41.56
C LEU A 266 -27.44 -78.50 40.05
N ILE A 267 -26.62 -77.82 39.23
CA ILE A 267 -26.67 -77.95 37.76
C ILE A 267 -26.28 -79.37 37.33
N VAL A 268 -25.25 -79.98 37.92
CA VAL A 268 -24.87 -81.37 37.66
C VAL A 268 -25.98 -82.35 38.07
N VAL A 269 -26.62 -82.14 39.22
CA VAL A 269 -27.79 -82.94 39.65
C VAL A 269 -28.96 -82.77 38.68
N LEU A 270 -29.27 -81.55 38.24
CA LEU A 270 -30.31 -81.30 37.24
C LEU A 270 -29.98 -81.97 35.89
N ILE A 271 -28.75 -81.88 35.41
CA ILE A 271 -28.30 -82.57 34.19
C ILE A 271 -28.41 -84.08 34.36
N CYS A 272 -27.97 -84.66 35.48
CA CYS A 272 -28.13 -86.08 35.79
C CYS A 272 -29.61 -86.51 35.84
N CYS A 273 -30.49 -85.70 36.43
CA CYS A 273 -31.93 -85.94 36.48
C CYS A 273 -32.57 -85.84 35.08
N LEU A 274 -32.16 -84.89 34.25
CA LEU A 274 -32.62 -84.74 32.87
C LEU A 274 -32.10 -85.87 31.97
N CYS A 275 -30.86 -86.31 32.13
CA CYS A 275 -30.30 -87.48 31.45
C CYS A 275 -31.03 -88.78 31.87
N ARG A 276 -31.37 -88.93 33.15
CA ARG A 276 -32.20 -90.05 33.64
C ARG A 276 -33.65 -89.99 33.13
N ARG A 277 -34.23 -88.79 32.94
CA ARG A 277 -35.54 -88.62 32.29
C ARG A 277 -35.49 -88.95 30.79
N LYS A 278 -34.48 -88.45 30.07
CA LYS A 278 -34.36 -88.61 28.61
C LYS A 278 -34.07 -90.05 28.17
N ASN A 279 -33.57 -90.90 29.08
CA ASN A 279 -33.47 -92.34 28.88
C ASN A 279 -34.78 -93.12 29.17
N LYS A 280 -35.84 -92.47 29.67
CA LYS A 280 -37.19 -93.06 29.80
C LYS A 280 -38.16 -92.71 28.66
N GLU A 281 -37.76 -91.88 27.70
CA GLU A 281 -38.57 -91.49 26.52
C GLU A 281 -38.02 -92.07 25.19
N LYS A 282 -37.25 -93.17 25.24
CA LYS A 282 -36.76 -93.88 24.05
C LYS A 282 -37.38 -95.27 23.86
N GLN A 283 -38.64 -95.44 24.24
CA GLN A 283 -39.40 -96.67 23.94
C GLN A 283 -40.89 -96.42 23.65
N SER A 284 -41.20 -95.44 22.80
CA SER A 284 -42.51 -95.33 22.17
C SER A 284 -42.45 -94.65 20.79
N THR A 285 -43.05 -95.33 19.82
CA THR A 285 -43.52 -94.82 18.51
C THR A 285 -42.51 -94.08 17.61
N ALA A 286 -41.94 -94.85 16.69
CA ALA A 286 -41.57 -94.34 15.37
C ALA A 286 -42.81 -93.97 14.53
N ALA A 287 -42.53 -93.37 13.36
CA ALA A 287 -43.36 -93.21 12.15
C ALA A 287 -43.91 -91.80 11.85
N GLN A 288 -43.48 -91.32 10.67
CA GLN A 288 -44.13 -90.33 9.79
C GLN A 288 -44.25 -88.87 10.28
N SER A 289 -44.33 -87.86 9.40
CA SER A 289 -43.85 -87.73 8.01
C SER A 289 -44.03 -86.27 7.54
N ARG A 290 -42.98 -85.68 6.95
CA ARG A 290 -43.00 -84.64 5.90
C ARG A 290 -43.82 -83.33 6.10
N LYS A 291 -43.08 -82.22 5.87
CA LYS A 291 -43.46 -80.94 5.22
C LYS A 291 -44.39 -79.97 5.98
N GLY A 292 -44.10 -78.67 5.82
CA GLY A 292 -45.05 -77.58 6.05
C GLY A 292 -44.48 -76.36 6.78
N SER A 293 -43.76 -75.49 6.07
CA SER A 293 -43.28 -74.20 6.60
C SER A 293 -44.42 -73.20 6.79
N THR A 294 -44.49 -72.55 7.96
CA THR A 294 -45.53 -71.57 8.31
C THR A 294 -45.12 -70.11 8.09
N LEU A 295 -46.14 -69.27 8.06
CA LEU A 295 -46.17 -67.84 7.76
C LEU A 295 -45.70 -66.96 8.94
N SER A 296 -45.10 -65.80 8.62
CA SER A 296 -44.98 -64.51 9.34
C SER A 296 -45.33 -64.44 10.86
N LYS A 297 -44.64 -63.67 11.72
CA LYS A 297 -44.45 -62.21 11.65
C LYS A 297 -43.66 -61.65 12.88
N SER A 298 -43.15 -60.43 12.76
CA SER A 298 -42.92 -59.43 13.84
C SER A 298 -41.75 -59.57 14.84
N THR A 299 -40.66 -58.88 14.51
CA THR A 299 -39.74 -58.16 15.43
C THR A 299 -39.61 -56.72 14.87
N SER A 300 -39.38 -55.64 15.61
CA SER A 300 -39.07 -55.38 17.03
C SER A 300 -39.21 -53.87 17.31
N SER A 301 -39.17 -53.47 18.60
CA SER A 301 -38.54 -52.22 19.14
C SER A 301 -38.89 -50.83 18.54
N ARG A 302 -39.04 -49.72 19.26
CA ARG A 302 -38.93 -49.32 20.68
C ARG A 302 -39.30 -47.81 20.74
N SER A 303 -40.12 -47.40 21.70
CA SER A 303 -39.99 -46.17 22.54
C SER A 303 -39.20 -44.96 21.98
N SER A 304 -39.85 -43.84 21.60
CA SER A 304 -40.18 -42.66 22.47
C SER A 304 -38.98 -41.89 23.06
N GLY A 305 -38.82 -40.57 22.98
CA GLY A 305 -39.60 -39.51 22.31
C GLY A 305 -39.47 -38.13 23.02
N ARG A 306 -39.52 -37.01 22.27
CA ARG A 306 -39.63 -35.58 22.73
C ARG A 306 -38.42 -34.99 23.52
N SER A 307 -38.10 -33.67 23.50
CA SER A 307 -38.51 -32.54 22.64
C SER A 307 -37.60 -31.30 22.83
N GLY A 308 -37.31 -30.56 21.74
CA GLY A 308 -36.93 -29.12 21.70
C GLY A 308 -35.54 -28.70 22.21
N SER A 309 -34.97 -27.52 21.85
CA SER A 309 -35.22 -26.58 20.73
C SER A 309 -34.15 -25.46 20.71
N SER A 310 -33.76 -24.97 19.52
CA SER A 310 -33.31 -23.59 19.14
C SER A 310 -31.99 -23.44 18.35
N GLY A 311 -31.98 -22.52 17.37
CA GLY A 311 -30.81 -21.97 16.60
C GLY A 311 -30.15 -22.94 15.59
N SER A 312 -30.22 -22.79 14.25
CA SER A 312 -29.74 -21.69 13.39
C SER A 312 -28.21 -21.46 13.55
N PHE A 313 -27.35 -21.37 12.51
CA PHE A 313 -27.49 -20.82 11.14
C PHE A 313 -26.48 -21.46 10.13
N SER A 314 -26.78 -21.29 8.83
CA SER A 314 -25.91 -21.24 7.62
C SER A 314 -24.40 -20.90 7.77
N SER A 315 -23.46 -21.21 6.85
CA SER A 315 -23.43 -21.97 5.59
C SER A 315 -21.98 -22.13 5.06
N ARG A 316 -21.75 -23.14 4.21
CA ARG A 316 -20.82 -23.25 3.03
C ARG A 316 -19.74 -22.16 2.85
N SER A 317 -18.51 -22.46 2.42
CA SER A 317 -18.23 -23.06 1.11
C SER A 317 -16.77 -23.52 0.94
N SER A 318 -16.53 -24.44 0.00
CA SER A 318 -15.18 -24.87 -0.43
C SER A 318 -15.03 -24.82 -1.95
N SER A 319 -13.85 -24.40 -2.40
CA SER A 319 -13.13 -24.89 -3.60
C SER A 319 -13.44 -24.36 -5.01
N SER A 320 -12.31 -24.09 -5.71
CA SER A 320 -12.05 -24.24 -7.17
C SER A 320 -12.57 -23.15 -8.13
N SER A 321 -12.01 -22.93 -9.35
CA SER A 321 -10.62 -22.96 -9.89
C SER A 321 -10.66 -22.58 -11.40
N SER A 322 -9.53 -22.24 -12.04
CA SER A 322 -9.36 -22.16 -13.54
C SER A 322 -10.08 -21.00 -14.25
N ARG A 323 -9.75 -20.45 -15.45
CA ARG A 323 -8.73 -20.58 -16.53
C ARG A 323 -8.85 -19.33 -17.47
N SER A 324 -8.08 -19.04 -18.54
CA SER A 324 -6.62 -18.96 -18.81
C SER A 324 -6.33 -18.51 -20.28
N SER A 325 -5.86 -17.27 -20.54
CA SER A 325 -5.38 -16.82 -21.87
C SER A 325 -4.41 -15.62 -21.77
N SER A 326 -3.10 -15.70 -22.06
CA SER A 326 -2.39 -15.93 -23.35
C SER A 326 -2.16 -14.66 -24.18
N SER A 327 -0.93 -14.10 -24.14
CA SER A 327 -0.24 -13.52 -25.33
C SER A 327 1.25 -13.19 -25.11
N ARG A 328 2.09 -13.99 -25.76
CA ARG A 328 3.38 -13.71 -26.46
C ARG A 328 4.46 -12.80 -25.84
N SER A 329 5.67 -13.36 -25.88
CA SER A 329 6.96 -12.75 -25.52
C SER A 329 7.67 -12.07 -26.69
N SER A 330 8.55 -11.11 -26.38
CA SER A 330 9.73 -10.78 -27.21
C SER A 330 10.94 -10.52 -26.31
N ARG A 331 12.13 -10.95 -26.74
CA ARG A 331 13.37 -10.98 -25.96
C ARG A 331 14.31 -9.83 -26.36
N ALA A 332 14.96 -9.21 -25.38
CA ALA A 332 16.31 -8.63 -25.47
C ALA A 332 16.85 -8.49 -24.03
N SER A 333 17.80 -9.30 -23.56
CA SER A 333 19.23 -9.29 -23.93
C SER A 333 19.98 -8.07 -23.40
N SER A 334 20.44 -8.23 -22.17
CA SER A 334 21.52 -7.53 -21.47
C SER A 334 22.60 -6.87 -22.34
N ARG A 335 23.04 -5.67 -21.91
CA ARG A 335 24.43 -5.21 -22.06
C ARG A 335 24.86 -4.36 -20.87
N SER A 336 25.89 -4.82 -20.19
CA SER A 336 26.61 -4.09 -19.14
C SER A 336 27.51 -3.03 -19.76
N SER A 337 27.60 -1.85 -19.15
CA SER A 337 28.64 -0.86 -19.46
C SER A 337 29.21 -0.26 -18.18
N SER A 338 30.43 -0.66 -17.87
CA SER A 338 31.23 -0.14 -16.76
C SER A 338 31.99 1.11 -17.20
N SER A 339 31.84 2.22 -16.48
CA SER A 339 32.66 3.42 -16.61
C SER A 339 32.92 4.00 -15.22
N ARG A 340 34.00 3.56 -14.56
CA ARG A 340 35.31 4.24 -14.59
C ARG A 340 35.25 5.67 -14.04
N SER A 341 35.34 5.76 -12.71
CA SER A 341 35.77 6.96 -12.00
C SER A 341 37.15 7.39 -12.50
N SER A 342 37.28 8.66 -12.90
CA SER A 342 38.56 9.28 -13.26
C SER A 342 38.72 10.58 -12.49
N SER A 343 39.72 10.62 -11.62
CA SER A 343 40.01 11.75 -10.74
C SER A 343 40.59 12.93 -11.52
N SER A 344 39.94 14.08 -11.49
CA SER A 344 40.52 15.36 -11.94
C SER A 344 41.09 16.14 -10.76
N ARG A 345 42.34 16.58 -10.89
CA ARG A 345 43.15 17.16 -9.80
C ARG A 345 42.75 18.61 -9.54
N ARG A 346 42.82 19.03 -8.27
CA ARG A 346 42.95 20.45 -7.91
C ARG A 346 44.31 20.97 -8.41
N SER A 347 44.29 22.07 -9.16
CA SER A 347 45.42 22.99 -9.29
C SER A 347 44.96 24.33 -8.73
N GLY A 348 45.64 24.83 -7.70
CA GLY A 348 45.41 26.17 -7.19
C GLY A 348 46.22 27.19 -7.98
N SER A 349 45.63 28.36 -8.24
CA SER A 349 46.35 29.53 -8.72
C SER A 349 46.33 30.60 -7.63
N SER A 350 47.50 30.84 -7.04
CA SER A 350 47.76 32.01 -6.19
C SER A 350 47.73 33.28 -7.04
N VAL A 351 47.04 34.32 -6.56
CA VAL A 351 47.13 35.66 -7.14
C VAL A 351 47.61 36.59 -6.03
N SER A 352 48.84 37.09 -6.19
CA SER A 352 49.43 38.11 -5.33
C SER A 352 49.17 39.48 -5.96
N PHE A 353 48.73 40.45 -5.17
CA PHE A 353 48.79 41.87 -5.55
C PHE A 353 49.47 42.65 -4.43
N THR A 354 50.55 43.33 -4.81
CA THR A 354 51.22 44.36 -4.03
C THR A 354 51.34 45.58 -4.94
N GLU A 355 50.50 46.58 -4.69
CA GLU A 355 50.78 48.03 -4.64
C GLU A 355 49.48 48.77 -4.27
#